data_AF-A0A958RAY9-F1
#
_entry.id   AF-A0A958RAY9-F1
#
_cell.length_a   1.000
_cell.length_b   1.000
_cell.length_c   1.000
_cell.angle_alpha   90.00
_cell.angle_beta   90.00
_cell.angle_gamma   90.00
#
_symmetry.space_group_name_H-M   'P 1'
#
loop_
_entity.id
_entity.type
_entity.pdbx_description
1 polymer ?
#
loop_
_entity_poly.entity_id
_entity_poly.type
_entity_poly.pdbx_seq_one_letter_code
_entity_poly.pdbx_strand_id
1 'polypeptide(L)'
;MNSKHLQATGMSFWKFRHLLYLFFLIFHPDLLPAQGSWSKPFTGIGTLSSPRVTDLNGDGVRDIILGAGREEFQACDSAVIALDGKTGTMLWHVSAR
;
A
#
# COMPACT_ATOMS: atom_id res chain seq x y z
N MET A 1 32.88 -13.95 -56.50
CA MET A 1 32.16 -14.34 -55.26
C MET A 1 31.79 -13.06 -54.52
N ASN A 2 30.50 -12.80 -54.34
CA ASN A 2 29.97 -11.52 -53.87
C ASN A 2 29.68 -11.64 -52.36
N SER A 3 30.58 -11.19 -51.49
CA SER A 3 30.33 -11.18 -50.04
C SER A 3 29.52 -9.95 -49.66
N LYS A 4 28.21 -10.11 -49.58
CA LYS A 4 27.33 -9.11 -48.99
C LYS A 4 27.61 -9.06 -47.49
N HIS A 5 28.36 -8.06 -47.05
CA HIS A 5 28.54 -7.72 -45.65
C HIS A 5 27.17 -7.39 -45.04
N LEU A 6 26.67 -8.26 -44.16
CA LEU A 6 25.52 -8.02 -43.30
C LEU A 6 25.93 -6.98 -42.25
N GLN A 7 25.53 -5.72 -42.45
CA GLN A 7 25.62 -4.72 -41.38
C GLN A 7 24.51 -5.00 -40.37
N ALA A 8 24.88 -5.55 -39.22
CA ALA A 8 24.01 -5.58 -38.05
C ALA A 8 23.79 -4.13 -37.60
N THR A 9 22.63 -3.56 -37.90
CA THR A 9 22.24 -2.21 -37.48
C THR A 9 21.98 -2.21 -35.97
N GLY A 10 23.03 -1.97 -35.18
CA GLY A 10 22.93 -1.72 -33.75
C GLY A 10 22.12 -0.45 -33.48
N MET A 11 21.26 -0.49 -32.45
CA MET A 11 20.49 0.67 -32.05
C MET A 11 21.43 1.79 -31.59
N SER A 12 21.21 3.02 -32.07
CA SER A 12 22.10 4.14 -31.71
C SER A 12 22.05 4.41 -30.20
N PHE A 13 23.18 4.85 -29.64
CA PHE A 13 23.30 5.18 -28.22
C PHE A 13 22.22 6.17 -27.75
N TRP A 14 21.86 7.13 -28.61
CA TRP A 14 20.80 8.08 -28.33
C TRP A 14 19.43 7.40 -28.23
N LYS A 15 19.11 6.45 -29.12
CA LYS A 15 17.86 5.68 -29.06
C LYS A 15 17.82 4.78 -27.83
N PHE A 16 18.93 4.13 -27.48
CA PHE A 16 19.03 3.33 -26.25
C PHE A 16 18.86 4.19 -24.99
N ARG A 17 19.50 5.36 -24.93
CA ARG A 17 19.36 6.30 -23.81
C ARG A 17 17.93 6.85 -23.68
N HIS A 18 17.27 7.14 -24.80
CA HIS A 18 15.86 7.58 -24.80
C HIS A 18 14.93 6.46 -24.33
N LEU A 19 15.13 5.23 -24.80
CA LEU A 19 14.35 4.07 -24.34
C LEU A 19 14.56 3.79 -22.86
N LEU A 20 15.80 3.90 -22.38
CA LEU A 20 16.11 3.77 -20.96
C LEU A 20 15.41 4.85 -20.13
N TYR A 21 15.41 6.10 -20.61
CA TYR A 21 14.73 7.21 -19.94
C TYR A 21 13.20 7.02 -19.91
N LEU A 22 12.59 6.58 -21.01
CA LEU A 22 11.16 6.25 -21.06
C LEU A 22 10.82 5.05 -20.16
N PHE A 23 11.70 4.04 -20.10
CA PHE A 23 11.55 2.92 -19.18
C PHE A 23 11.58 3.39 -17.73
N PHE A 24 12.54 4.24 -17.33
CA PHE A 24 12.57 4.82 -15.99
C PHE A 24 11.37 5.73 -15.70
N LEU A 25 10.84 6.47 -16.68
CA LEU A 25 9.62 7.27 -16.49
C LEU A 25 8.36 6.42 -16.30
N ILE A 26 8.30 5.22 -16.89
CA ILE A 26 7.15 4.30 -16.78
C ILE A 26 7.28 3.41 -15.53
N PHE A 27 8.50 3.08 -15.12
CA PHE A 27 8.79 2.13 -14.03
C PHE A 27 9.32 2.77 -12.74
N HIS A 28 9.29 4.10 -12.57
CA HIS A 28 9.49 4.73 -11.26
C HIS A 28 8.14 4.89 -10.52
N PRO A 29 7.80 4.01 -9.56
CA PRO A 29 6.62 4.16 -8.72
C PRO A 29 6.75 5.32 -7.69
N ASP A 30 7.91 5.98 -7.62
CA ASP A 30 8.23 6.98 -6.58
C ASP A 30 7.57 8.35 -6.80
N LEU A 31 6.87 8.54 -7.93
CA LEU A 31 6.05 9.75 -8.18
C LEU A 31 4.59 9.59 -7.71
N LEU A 32 4.22 8.43 -7.18
CA LEU A 32 2.93 8.29 -6.51
C LEU A 32 2.93 9.24 -5.30
N PRO A 33 1.89 10.07 -5.13
CA PRO A 33 1.79 10.87 -3.92
C PRO A 33 1.94 9.94 -2.71
N ALA A 34 2.64 10.39 -1.68
CA ALA A 34 2.61 9.71 -0.38
C ALA A 34 1.15 9.35 -0.10
N GLN A 35 0.90 8.09 0.32
CA GLN A 35 -0.46 7.61 0.54
C GLN A 35 -1.27 8.70 1.25
N GLY A 36 -2.45 9.04 0.70
CA GLY A 36 -3.30 10.06 1.31
C GLY A 36 -3.46 9.75 2.79
N SER A 37 -3.17 10.71 3.66
CA SER A 37 -3.39 10.51 5.09
C SER A 37 -4.87 10.62 5.37
N TRP A 38 -5.36 9.72 6.21
CA TRP A 38 -6.74 9.72 6.69
C TRP A 38 -6.76 9.75 8.21
N SER A 39 -7.86 10.24 8.77
CA SER A 39 -8.12 10.21 10.20
C SER A 39 -9.56 9.75 10.41
N LYS A 40 -9.76 8.78 11.30
CA LYS A 40 -11.07 8.20 11.60
C LYS A 40 -11.32 8.27 13.12
N PRO A 41 -12.26 9.13 13.58
CA PRO A 41 -12.62 9.14 14.99
C PRO A 41 -13.46 7.91 15.33
N PHE A 42 -13.16 7.30 16.47
CA PHE A 42 -14.00 6.27 17.06
C PHE A 42 -14.40 6.70 18.47
N THR A 43 -15.71 6.72 18.73
CA THR A 43 -16.24 7.11 20.04
C THR A 43 -16.43 5.88 20.91
N GLY A 44 -16.12 6.02 22.21
CA GLY A 44 -16.35 4.95 23.17
C GLY A 44 -15.47 3.71 22.97
N ILE A 45 -14.34 3.84 22.26
CA ILE A 45 -13.24 2.89 22.30
C ILE A 45 -11.93 3.60 22.65
N GLY A 46 -11.11 2.94 23.47
CA GLY A 46 -9.75 3.27 23.83
C GLY A 46 -8.81 2.10 23.51
N THR A 47 -7.54 2.39 23.31
CA THR A 47 -6.54 1.36 23.03
C THR A 47 -5.18 1.74 23.59
N LEU A 48 -4.56 0.77 24.27
CA LEU A 48 -3.15 0.79 24.63
C LEU A 48 -2.36 -0.24 23.81
N SER A 49 -3.01 -0.88 22.85
CA SER A 49 -2.40 -1.94 22.04
C SER A 49 -1.61 -1.36 20.88
N SER A 50 -0.46 -1.96 20.57
CA SER A 50 0.27 -1.64 19.35
C SER A 50 -0.53 -2.09 18.11
N PRO A 51 -0.61 -1.28 17.05
CA PRO A 51 -1.23 -1.70 15.80
C PRO A 51 -0.42 -2.81 15.12
N ARG A 52 -1.11 -3.73 14.45
CA ARG A 52 -0.52 -4.72 13.53
C ARG A 52 -0.92 -4.37 12.09
N VAL A 53 -0.01 -4.57 11.15
CA VAL A 53 -0.18 -4.11 9.78
C VAL A 53 0.01 -5.26 8.78
N THR A 54 -0.95 -5.48 7.89
CA THR A 54 -0.93 -6.52 6.84
C THR A 54 -1.97 -6.23 5.77
N ASP A 55 -1.80 -6.69 4.53
CA ASP A 55 -2.79 -6.52 3.48
C ASP A 55 -3.94 -7.53 3.68
N LEU A 56 -5.13 -7.04 4.04
CA LEU A 56 -6.31 -7.86 4.35
C LEU A 56 -7.29 -7.94 3.17
N ASN A 57 -7.29 -6.95 2.29
CA ASN A 57 -8.24 -6.84 1.17
C ASN A 57 -7.62 -7.14 -0.21
N GLY A 58 -6.29 -7.30 -0.29
CA GLY A 58 -5.55 -7.66 -1.49
C GLY A 58 -5.29 -6.50 -2.44
N ASP A 59 -5.41 -5.24 -2.01
CA ASP A 59 -5.23 -4.06 -2.86
C ASP A 59 -3.78 -3.57 -2.96
N GLY A 60 -2.85 -4.24 -2.25
CA GLY A 60 -1.44 -3.92 -2.22
C GLY A 60 -1.06 -2.80 -1.24
N VAL A 61 -2.03 -2.21 -0.54
CA VAL A 61 -1.82 -1.31 0.60
C VAL A 61 -2.02 -2.11 1.89
N ARG A 62 -1.16 -1.92 2.89
CA ARG A 62 -1.31 -2.66 4.15
C ARG A 62 -2.37 -2.02 5.02
N ASP A 63 -3.29 -2.85 5.50
CA ASP A 63 -4.37 -2.52 6.42
C ASP A 63 -3.91 -2.58 7.89
N ILE A 64 -4.73 -2.03 8.79
CA ILE A 64 -4.42 -1.86 10.21
C ILE A 64 -5.35 -2.74 11.04
N ILE A 65 -4.79 -3.55 11.94
CA ILE A 65 -5.52 -4.29 12.98
C ILE A 65 -5.16 -3.67 14.33
N LEU A 66 -6.17 -3.36 15.13
CA LEU A 66 -6.00 -2.72 16.44
C LEU A 66 -6.91 -3.38 17.47
N GLY A 67 -6.36 -3.66 18.65
CA GLY A 67 -7.19 -3.96 19.81
C GLY A 67 -8.01 -2.72 20.17
N ALA A 68 -9.33 -2.86 20.29
CA ALA A 68 -10.23 -1.75 20.59
C ALA A 68 -11.08 -2.17 21.79
N GLY A 69 -10.79 -1.62 22.97
CA GLY A 69 -11.56 -1.85 24.20
C GLY A 69 -12.17 -0.55 24.70
N ARG A 70 -12.79 -0.55 25.88
CA ARG A 70 -13.08 0.69 26.63
C ARG A 70 -12.05 0.88 27.73
N GLU A 71 -12.30 1.85 28.61
CA GLU A 71 -11.65 1.94 29.91
C GLU A 71 -11.68 0.57 30.63
N GLU A 72 -10.68 0.34 31.47
CA GLU A 72 -10.55 -0.90 32.22
C GLU A 72 -11.85 -1.22 32.98
N PHE A 73 -12.27 -2.49 32.93
CA PHE A 73 -13.51 -3.00 33.54
C PHE A 73 -14.83 -2.43 32.97
N GLN A 74 -14.81 -1.73 31.82
CA GLN A 74 -16.03 -1.37 31.11
C GLN A 74 -16.32 -2.33 29.96
N ALA A 75 -17.57 -2.80 29.89
CA ALA A 75 -18.04 -3.60 28.76
C ALA A 75 -17.95 -2.78 27.47
N CYS A 76 -17.37 -3.40 26.43
CA CYS A 76 -17.19 -2.81 25.11
C CYS A 76 -17.74 -3.75 24.04
N ASP A 77 -18.44 -3.20 23.05
CA ASP A 77 -19.03 -4.00 21.97
C ASP A 77 -18.01 -4.38 20.89
N SER A 78 -16.75 -3.98 21.06
CA SER A 78 -15.62 -4.29 20.20
C SER A 78 -14.43 -4.71 21.06
N ALA A 79 -13.65 -5.67 20.56
CA ALA A 79 -12.38 -6.13 21.12
C ALA A 79 -11.23 -5.93 20.11
N VAL A 80 -11.51 -6.12 18.82
CA VAL A 80 -10.56 -5.92 17.73
C VAL A 80 -11.26 -5.26 16.55
N ILE A 81 -10.60 -4.30 15.92
CA ILE A 81 -11.04 -3.67 14.67
C ILE A 81 -9.98 -3.86 13.59
N ALA A 82 -10.43 -3.94 12.34
CA ALA A 82 -9.59 -3.87 11.16
C ALA A 82 -10.01 -2.71 10.25
N LEU A 83 -9.04 -1.92 9.82
CA LEU A 83 -9.22 -0.72 9.01
C LEU A 83 -8.43 -0.85 7.71
N ASP A 84 -9.06 -0.48 6.61
CA ASP A 84 -8.43 -0.35 5.30
C ASP A 84 -7.32 0.72 5.37
N GLY A 85 -6.10 0.35 5.00
CA GLY A 85 -4.92 1.21 5.11
C GLY A 85 -4.91 2.37 4.12
N LYS A 86 -5.64 2.23 3.01
CA LYS A 86 -5.74 3.22 1.95
C LYS A 86 -6.78 4.29 2.24
N THR A 87 -7.86 3.93 2.92
CA THR A 87 -9.06 4.76 3.07
C THR A 87 -9.46 5.03 4.52
N GLY A 88 -9.00 4.22 5.48
CA GLY A 88 -9.42 4.28 6.87
C GLY A 88 -10.83 3.75 7.12
N THR A 89 -11.43 3.09 6.14
CA THR A 89 -12.75 2.46 6.29
C THR A 89 -12.64 1.19 7.14
N MET A 90 -13.70 0.87 7.89
CA MET A 90 -13.70 -0.35 8.70
C MET A 90 -13.98 -1.56 7.81
N LEU A 91 -13.07 -2.52 7.81
CA LEU A 91 -13.24 -3.80 7.11
C LEU A 91 -14.09 -4.76 7.94
N TRP A 92 -13.78 -4.90 9.23
CA TRP A 92 -14.53 -5.71 10.18
C TRP A 92 -14.19 -5.35 11.62
N HIS A 93 -14.99 -5.87 12.55
CA HIS A 93 -14.72 -5.83 13.99
C HIS A 93 -15.17 -7.13 14.66
N VAL A 94 -14.58 -7.45 15.80
CA VAL A 94 -14.98 -8.55 16.67
C VAL A 94 -15.49 -7.96 17.98
N SER A 95 -16.65 -8.40 18.45
CA SER A 95 -17.20 -7.95 19.73
C SER A 95 -16.45 -8.52 20.92
N ALA A 96 -16.33 -7.73 22.00
CA ALA A 96 -15.85 -8.27 23.27
C ALA A 96 -16.91 -9.20 23.86
N ARG A 97 -16.47 -10.10 24.73
CA ARG A 97 -17.27 -11.17 25.31
C ARG A 97 -17.48 -10.95 26.80
#